data_AF-A0A672NY25-F1
#
_entry.id   AF-A0A672NY25-F1
#
_cell.length_a   1.000
_cell.length_b   1.000
_cell.length_c   1.000
_cell.angle_alpha   90.00
_cell.angle_beta   90.00
_cell.angle_gamma   90.00
#
_symmetry.space_group_name_H-M   'P 1'
#
loop_
_entity.id
_entity.type
_entity.pdbx_description
1 polymer ?
#
loop_
_entity_poly.entity_id
_entity_poly.type
_entity_poly.pdbx_seq_one_letter_code
_entity_poly.pdbx_strand_id
1 'polypeptide(L)'
;MQNCIHLINTKGLSFLLHKKRSRMMEICFETKDAFQLKDIEKIAPKSRGITSMSVKEVLQSLVDDNMVDTERVGISNYYWAFPSKALHARKCRLEELERQHEDGNQRKKALQQAVDKAKVGREVNVCVHLSLNYITVQL
;
A
#
# COMPACT_ATOMS: atom_id res chain seq x y z
N MET A 1 -1.67 17.32 27.98
CA MET A 1 -1.55 15.86 28.24
C MET A 1 -2.55 15.00 27.44
N GLN A 2 -3.69 15.54 26.96
CA GLN A 2 -4.63 14.80 26.10
C GLN A 2 -4.02 14.20 24.82
N ASN A 3 -3.09 14.89 24.14
CA ASN A 3 -2.49 14.37 22.90
C ASN A 3 -1.65 13.10 23.11
N CYS A 4 -0.99 12.96 24.26
CA CYS A 4 -0.19 11.76 24.57
C CYS A 4 -1.09 10.55 24.87
N ILE A 5 -2.20 10.75 25.60
CA ILE A 5 -3.19 9.69 25.88
C ILE A 5 -3.84 9.22 24.58
N HIS A 6 -4.18 10.14 23.67
CA HIS A 6 -4.73 9.78 22.37
C HIS A 6 -3.74 8.93 21.56
N LEU A 7 -2.46 9.33 21.52
CA LEU A 7 -1.41 8.61 20.80
C LEU A 7 -1.12 7.22 21.39
N ILE A 8 -1.23 7.05 22.72
CA ILE A 8 -1.08 5.77 23.40
C ILE A 8 -2.26 4.84 23.09
N ASN A 9 -3.51 5.36 23.10
CA ASN A 9 -4.70 4.60 22.75
C ASN A 9 -4.68 4.14 21.28
N THR A 10 -4.30 5.01 20.34
CA THR A 10 -4.26 4.65 18.91
C THR A 10 -3.21 3.56 18.64
N LYS A 11 -2.06 3.60 19.33
CA LYS A 11 -1.02 2.57 19.24
C LYS A 11 -1.45 1.24 19.87
N GLY A 12 -2.11 1.28 21.04
CA GLY A 12 -2.61 0.09 21.71
C GLY A 12 -3.74 -0.62 20.96
N LEU A 13 -4.66 0.16 20.38
CA LEU A 13 -5.75 -0.34 19.53
C LEU A 13 -5.22 -0.99 18.25
N SER A 14 -4.23 -0.37 17.60
CA SER A 14 -3.58 -0.91 16.41
C SER A 14 -2.88 -2.25 16.69
N PHE A 15 -2.14 -2.35 17.80
CA PHE A 15 -1.45 -3.58 18.19
C PHE A 15 -2.42 -4.72 18.53
N LEU A 16 -3.51 -4.40 19.24
CA LEU A 16 -4.56 -5.37 19.57
C LEU A 16 -5.28 -5.85 18.31
N LEU A 17 -5.60 -4.92 17.39
CA LEU A 17 -6.22 -5.24 16.11
C LEU A 17 -5.31 -6.16 15.29
N HIS A 18 -4.02 -5.85 15.19
CA HIS A 18 -3.05 -6.67 14.47
C HIS A 18 -2.97 -8.09 15.05
N LYS A 19 -2.97 -8.23 16.38
CA LYS A 19 -3.04 -9.55 17.04
C LYS A 19 -4.33 -10.31 16.71
N LYS A 20 -5.48 -9.64 16.72
CA LYS A 20 -6.78 -10.23 16.34
C LYS A 20 -6.78 -10.67 14.87
N ARG A 21 -6.18 -9.88 13.99
CA ARG A 21 -6.05 -10.16 12.56
C ARG A 21 -5.18 -11.39 12.27
N SER A 22 -4.01 -11.50 12.90
CA SER A 22 -3.17 -12.69 12.78
C SER A 22 -3.91 -13.95 13.24
N ARG A 23 -4.58 -13.89 14.39
CA ARG A 23 -5.38 -15.01 14.92
C ARG A 23 -6.53 -15.41 14.00
N MET A 24 -7.21 -14.43 13.37
CA MET A 24 -8.28 -14.69 12.42
C MET A 24 -7.75 -15.39 11.16
N MET A 25 -6.62 -14.93 10.63
CA MET A 25 -5.99 -15.57 9.47
C MET A 25 -5.55 -17.01 9.77
N GLU A 26 -5.02 -17.28 10.96
CA GLU A 26 -4.66 -18.64 11.35
C GLU A 26 -5.86 -19.59 11.31
N ILE A 27 -7.04 -19.17 11.78
CA ILE A 27 -8.27 -19.98 11.70
C ILE A 27 -8.60 -20.31 10.25
N CYS A 28 -8.61 -19.31 9.37
CA CYS A 28 -8.95 -19.50 7.96
C CYS A 28 -7.93 -20.39 7.23
N PHE A 29 -6.64 -20.25 7.54
CA PHE A 29 -5.58 -21.05 6.91
C PHE A 29 -5.53 -22.50 7.40
N GLU A 30 -5.85 -22.74 8.67
CA GLU A 30 -5.82 -24.08 9.27
C GLU A 30 -6.99 -24.94 8.77
N THR A 31 -8.17 -24.33 8.64
CA THR A 31 -9.37 -25.01 8.15
C THR A 31 -9.45 -25.09 6.63
N LYS A 32 -8.80 -24.17 5.90
CA LYS A 32 -8.81 -24.09 4.42
C LYS A 32 -10.22 -24.08 3.82
N ASP A 33 -11.18 -23.56 4.56
CA ASP A 33 -12.60 -23.61 4.22
C ASP A 33 -13.20 -22.19 4.15
N ALA A 34 -14.36 -22.07 3.52
CA ALA A 34 -15.12 -20.83 3.43
C ALA A 34 -16.15 -20.75 4.56
N PHE A 35 -16.17 -19.64 5.28
CA PHE A 35 -17.04 -19.46 6.43
C PHE A 35 -18.09 -18.38 6.19
N GLN A 36 -19.30 -18.61 6.71
CA GLN A 36 -20.27 -17.54 6.87
C GLN A 36 -19.95 -16.71 8.10
N LEU A 37 -20.41 -15.46 8.11
CA LEU A 37 -20.26 -14.56 9.26
C LEU A 37 -20.73 -15.20 10.58
N LYS A 38 -21.85 -15.93 10.54
CA LYS A 38 -22.42 -16.62 11.70
C LYS A 38 -21.53 -17.74 12.24
N ASP A 39 -20.77 -18.40 11.37
CA ASP A 39 -19.85 -19.46 11.76
C ASP A 39 -18.56 -18.89 12.34
N ILE A 40 -18.03 -17.82 11.73
CA ILE A 40 -16.88 -17.09 12.29
C ILE A 40 -17.22 -16.51 13.67
N GLU A 41 -18.42 -15.96 13.87
CA GLU A 41 -18.86 -15.43 15.17
C GLU A 41 -18.90 -16.51 16.28
N LYS A 42 -19.04 -17.80 15.92
CA LYS A 42 -18.97 -18.94 16.86
C LYS A 42 -17.55 -19.47 17.06
N ILE A 43 -16.77 -19.55 15.98
CA ILE A 43 -15.41 -20.10 16.00
C ILE A 43 -14.43 -19.11 16.63
N ALA A 44 -14.58 -17.81 16.38
CA ALA A 44 -13.61 -16.79 16.81
C ALA A 44 -13.50 -16.63 18.34
N PRO A 45 -14.60 -16.64 19.13
CA PRO A 45 -14.50 -16.68 20.59
C PRO A 45 -13.93 -18.01 21.08
N LYS A 46 -14.37 -19.13 20.49
CA LYS A 46 -14.05 -20.50 20.93
C LYS A 46 -12.59 -20.88 20.65
N SER A 47 -12.05 -20.47 19.51
CA SER A 47 -10.70 -20.84 19.07
C SER A 47 -9.65 -19.87 19.60
N ARG A 48 -9.90 -18.55 19.51
CA ARG A 48 -8.84 -17.53 19.67
C ARG A 48 -9.20 -16.35 20.58
N GLY A 49 -10.36 -16.39 21.24
CA GLY A 49 -10.81 -15.39 22.21
C GLY A 49 -11.13 -14.02 21.60
N ILE A 50 -11.54 -13.98 20.33
CA ILE A 50 -11.98 -12.74 19.68
C ILE A 50 -13.46 -12.52 20.02
N THR A 51 -13.78 -11.37 20.64
CA THR A 51 -15.17 -11.01 20.97
C THR A 51 -16.00 -10.86 19.70
N SER A 52 -17.20 -11.47 19.65
CA SER A 52 -18.10 -11.46 18.47
C SER A 52 -18.39 -10.06 17.95
N MET A 53 -18.49 -9.04 18.81
CA MET A 53 -18.66 -7.65 18.39
C MET A 53 -17.49 -7.12 17.54
N SER A 54 -16.26 -7.56 17.82
CA SER A 54 -15.06 -7.14 17.08
C SER A 54 -14.76 -8.00 15.85
N VAL A 55 -15.46 -9.14 15.67
CA VAL A 55 -15.24 -10.02 14.51
C VAL A 55 -15.54 -9.27 13.22
N LYS A 56 -16.64 -8.53 13.15
CA LYS A 56 -17.03 -7.76 11.96
C LYS A 56 -16.00 -6.69 11.61
N GLU A 57 -15.54 -5.92 12.60
CA GLU A 57 -14.53 -4.87 12.41
C GLU A 57 -13.20 -5.45 11.94
N VAL A 58 -12.75 -6.56 12.56
CA VAL A 58 -11.50 -7.24 12.19
C VAL A 58 -11.61 -7.82 10.78
N LEU A 59 -12.75 -8.43 10.43
CA LEU A 59 -12.99 -9.04 9.13
C LEU A 59 -13.07 -7.98 8.03
N GLN A 60 -13.78 -6.87 8.25
CA GLN A 60 -13.78 -5.74 7.32
C GLN A 60 -12.38 -5.18 7.12
N SER A 61 -11.64 -4.93 8.20
CA SER A 61 -10.25 -4.46 8.11
C SER A 61 -9.34 -5.45 7.35
N LEU A 62 -9.61 -6.76 7.41
CA LEU A 62 -8.89 -7.77 6.62
C LEU A 62 -9.31 -7.76 5.14
N VAL A 63 -10.58 -7.54 4.85
CA VAL A 63 -11.10 -7.40 3.48
C VAL A 63 -10.57 -6.12 2.82
N ASP A 64 -10.56 -5.00 3.55
CA ASP A 64 -10.03 -3.72 3.07
C ASP A 64 -8.55 -3.82 2.66
N ASP A 65 -7.76 -4.57 3.43
CA ASP A 65 -6.35 -4.85 3.12
C ASP A 65 -6.16 -6.02 2.14
N ASN A 66 -7.24 -6.52 1.53
CA ASN A 66 -7.26 -7.63 0.57
C ASN A 66 -6.60 -8.93 1.08
N MET A 67 -6.64 -9.17 2.41
CA MET A 67 -6.11 -10.38 3.02
C MET A 67 -7.15 -11.50 3.18
N VAL A 68 -8.43 -11.14 3.23
CA VAL A 68 -9.56 -12.07 3.25
C VAL A 68 -10.46 -11.72 2.08
N ASP A 69 -10.87 -12.73 1.32
CA ASP A 69 -11.85 -12.55 0.27
C ASP A 69 -13.26 -12.64 0.84
N THR A 70 -14.16 -11.87 0.23
CA THR A 70 -15.58 -11.95 0.49
C THR A 70 -16.31 -12.15 -0.83
N GLU A 71 -17.24 -13.08 -0.87
CA GLU A 71 -18.17 -13.24 -1.99
C GLU A 71 -19.58 -13.34 -1.49
N ARG A 72 -20.48 -12.69 -2.21
CA ARG A 72 -21.90 -12.75 -1.93
C ARG A 72 -22.53 -13.82 -2.79
N VAL A 73 -23.01 -14.88 -2.14
CA VAL A 73 -23.79 -15.94 -2.81
C VAL A 73 -25.25 -15.82 -2.32
N GLY A 74 -26.10 -15.27 -3.19
CA GLY A 74 -27.51 -14.99 -2.90
C GLY A 74 -27.68 -13.88 -1.85
N ILE A 75 -28.17 -14.26 -0.66
CA ILE A 75 -28.42 -13.35 0.46
C ILE A 75 -27.31 -13.37 1.53
N SER A 76 -26.33 -14.26 1.41
CA SER A 76 -25.28 -14.47 2.42
C SER A 76 -23.89 -14.14 1.87
N ASN A 77 -23.04 -13.60 2.73
CA ASN A 77 -21.63 -13.34 2.42
C ASN A 77 -20.77 -14.49 2.98
N TYR A 78 -19.88 -14.99 2.14
CA TYR A 78 -18.90 -16.01 2.45
C TYR A 78 -17.51 -15.37 2.51
N TYR A 79 -16.73 -15.80 3.49
CA TYR A 79 -15.39 -15.30 3.73
C TYR A 79 -14.40 -16.45 3.71
N TRP A 80 -13.28 -16.28 3.00
CA TRP A 80 -12.21 -17.26 2.98
C TRP A 80 -10.86 -16.59 2.80
N ALA A 81 -9.80 -17.30 3.17
CA ALA A 81 -8.44 -16.87 2.90
C ALA A 81 -7.58 -18.09 2.55
N PHE A 82 -6.91 -18.04 1.41
CA PHE A 82 -5.98 -19.08 1.00
C PHE A 82 -4.53 -18.63 1.19
N PRO A 83 -3.64 -19.51 1.69
CA PRO A 83 -2.22 -19.17 1.87
C PRO A 83 -1.53 -18.83 0.54
N SER A 84 -1.98 -19.43 -0.57
CA SER A 84 -1.51 -19.11 -1.92
C SER A 84 -1.84 -17.69 -2.36
N LYS A 85 -2.94 -17.11 -1.84
CA LYS A 85 -3.36 -15.76 -2.20
C LYS A 85 -2.51 -14.68 -1.55
N ALA A 86 -2.04 -14.91 -0.32
CA ALA A 86 -1.07 -14.01 0.32
C ALA A 86 0.23 -13.88 -0.49
N LEU A 87 0.68 -14.98 -1.10
CA LEU A 87 1.84 -14.97 -2.00
C LEU A 87 1.53 -14.18 -3.29
N HIS A 88 0.37 -14.40 -3.89
CA HIS A 88 -0.02 -13.71 -5.12
C HIS A 88 -0.21 -12.20 -4.90
N ALA A 89 -0.90 -11.80 -3.83
CA ALA A 89 -1.07 -10.40 -3.45
C ALA A 89 0.28 -9.70 -3.21
N ARG A 90 1.24 -10.38 -2.57
CA ARG A 90 2.61 -9.86 -2.41
C ARG A 90 3.32 -9.68 -3.76
N LYS A 91 3.19 -10.64 -4.68
CA LYS A 91 3.78 -10.54 -6.02
C LYS A 91 3.18 -9.39 -6.82
N CYS A 92 1.85 -9.27 -6.88
CA CYS A 92 1.19 -8.16 -7.59
C CYS A 92 1.56 -6.79 -6.99
N ARG A 93 1.66 -6.69 -5.66
CA ARG A 93 2.10 -5.44 -5.00
C ARG A 93 3.54 -5.09 -5.34
N LEU A 94 4.42 -6.09 -5.44
CA LEU A 94 5.81 -5.91 -5.83
C LEU A 94 5.90 -5.43 -7.29
N GLU A 95 5.15 -6.05 -8.20
CA GLU A 95 5.07 -5.66 -9.61
C GLU A 95 4.55 -4.23 -9.79
N GLU A 96 3.51 -3.82 -9.05
CA GLU A 96 2.99 -2.45 -9.09
C GLU A 96 4.02 -1.43 -8.56
N LEU A 97 4.73 -1.75 -7.47
CA LEU A 97 5.79 -0.90 -6.93
C LEU A 97 6.96 -0.77 -7.91
N GLU A 98 7.36 -1.86 -8.57
CA GLU A 98 8.38 -1.83 -9.61
C GLU A 98 7.95 -0.98 -10.81
N ARG A 99 6.69 -1.08 -11.22
CA ARG A 99 6.13 -0.25 -12.30
C ARG A 99 6.17 1.23 -11.96
N GLN A 100 5.77 1.60 -10.73
CA GLN A 100 5.83 2.98 -10.26
C GLN A 100 7.28 3.49 -10.17
N HIS A 101 8.20 2.64 -9.73
CA HIS A 101 9.61 2.99 -9.68
C HIS A 101 10.18 3.23 -11.09
N GLU A 102 9.83 2.39 -12.06
CA GLU A 102 10.30 2.54 -13.44
C GLU A 102 9.72 3.81 -14.09
N ASP A 103 8.41 4.07 -13.94
CA ASP A 103 7.79 5.31 -14.43
C ASP A 103 8.43 6.55 -13.78
N GLY A 104 8.65 6.53 -12.47
CA GLY A 104 9.35 7.60 -11.76
C GLY A 104 10.80 7.80 -12.25
N ASN A 105 11.52 6.72 -12.51
CA ASN A 105 12.88 6.76 -13.03
C ASN A 105 12.94 7.28 -14.48
N GLN A 106 11.97 6.90 -15.32
CA GLN A 106 11.80 7.43 -16.67
C GLN A 106 11.54 8.93 -16.64
N ARG A 107 10.61 9.39 -15.79
CA ARG A 107 10.33 10.83 -15.61
C ARG A 107 11.57 11.59 -15.17
N LYS A 108 12.31 11.05 -14.18
CA LYS A 108 13.57 11.64 -13.71
C LYS A 108 14.59 11.78 -14.84
N LYS A 109 14.79 10.73 -15.65
CA LYS A 109 15.70 10.76 -16.80
C LYS A 109 15.27 11.79 -17.85
N ALA A 110 13.98 11.85 -18.18
CA ALA A 110 13.44 12.81 -19.15
C ALA A 110 13.61 14.26 -18.67
N LEU A 111 13.34 14.55 -17.39
CA LEU A 111 13.57 15.86 -16.80
C LEU A 111 15.07 16.21 -16.79
N GLN A 112 15.95 15.27 -16.44
CA GLN A 112 17.38 15.51 -16.43
C GLN A 112 17.89 15.87 -17.83
N GLN A 113 17.46 15.14 -18.86
CA GLN A 113 17.80 15.46 -20.26
C GLN A 113 17.29 16.84 -20.69
N ALA A 114 16.09 17.24 -20.25
CA ALA A 114 15.56 18.57 -20.53
C ALA A 114 16.38 19.67 -19.83
N VAL A 115 16.82 19.45 -18.58
CA VAL A 115 17.69 20.36 -17.83
C VAL A 115 19.05 20.50 -18.53
N ASP A 116 19.65 19.39 -18.96
CA ASP A 116 20.96 19.41 -19.61
C ASP A 116 20.90 20.13 -20.97
N LYS A 117 19.86 19.89 -21.78
CA LYS A 117 19.60 20.65 -23.01
C LYS A 117 19.42 22.15 -22.74
N ALA A 118 18.69 22.51 -21.68
CA ALA A 118 18.48 23.91 -21.31
C ALA A 118 19.75 24.60 -20.79
N LYS A 119 20.69 23.86 -20.19
CA LYS A 119 22.01 24.39 -19.77
C LYS A 119 22.89 24.68 -20.98
N VAL A 120 23.02 23.73 -21.90
CA VAL A 120 23.83 23.89 -23.13
C VAL A 120 23.34 25.08 -23.96
N GLY A 121 22.02 25.28 -24.08
CA GLY A 121 21.46 26.44 -24.80
C GLY A 121 21.81 27.80 -24.17
N ARG A 122 22.01 27.88 -22.85
CA ARG A 122 22.41 29.12 -22.17
C ARG A 122 23.89 29.42 -22.38
N GLU A 123 24.75 28.41 -22.31
CA GLU A 123 26.20 28.55 -22.47
C GLU A 123 26.57 28.99 -23.90
N VAL A 124 25.89 28.43 -24.90
CA VAL A 124 26.09 28.81 -26.31
C VAL A 124 25.65 30.26 -26.56
N ASN A 125 24.49 30.67 -26.06
CA ASN A 125 23.99 32.04 -26.25
C ASN A 125 24.90 33.09 -25.58
N VAL A 126 25.39 32.80 -24.36
CA VAL A 126 26.35 33.66 -23.67
C VAL A 126 27.67 33.74 -24.46
N CYS A 127 28.15 32.63 -25.01
CA CYS A 127 29.36 32.61 -25.83
C CYS A 127 29.19 33.44 -27.12
N VAL A 128 28.08 33.28 -27.85
CA VAL A 128 27.82 34.02 -29.10
C VAL A 128 27.73 35.53 -28.83
N HIS A 129 27.05 35.92 -27.75
CA HIS A 129 26.89 37.32 -27.36
C HIS A 129 28.22 37.96 -26.92
N LEU A 130 29.10 37.22 -26.25
CA LEU A 130 30.45 37.69 -25.89
C LEU A 130 31.32 37.86 -27.14
N SER A 131 31.27 36.92 -28.10
CA SER A 131 32.03 37.03 -29.35
C SER A 131 31.55 38.18 -30.25
N LEU A 132 30.23 38.43 -30.31
CA LEU A 132 29.69 39.58 -31.06
C LEU A 132 30.06 40.92 -30.41
N ASN A 133 30.02 41.01 -29.08
CA ASN A 133 30.45 42.22 -28.37
C ASN A 133 31.95 42.48 -28.54
N TYR A 134 32.79 41.44 -28.52
CA TYR A 134 34.24 41.58 -28.71
C TYR A 134 34.60 42.14 -30.10
N ILE A 135 33.88 41.72 -31.14
CA ILE A 135 34.09 42.21 -32.51
C ILE A 135 33.60 43.66 -32.66
N THR A 136 32.52 44.04 -31.98
CA THR A 136 31.95 45.40 -32.07
C THR A 136 32.81 46.45 -31.36
N VAL A 137 33.60 46.06 -30.35
CA VAL A 137 34.49 46.96 -29.60
C VAL A 137 35.87 47.13 -30.26
N GLN A 138 36.24 46.26 -31.20
CA GLN A 138 37.53 46.29 -31.92
C GLN A 138 37.47 46.98 -33.30
N LEU A 139 36.27 47.39 -33.75
CA LEU A 139 36.01 48.14 -34.99
C LEU A 139 35.66 49.60 -34.67
#